data_AF-A0A2D7S2P9-F1
#
_entry.id   AF-A0A2D7S2P9-F1
#
_cell.length_a   1.000
_cell.length_b   1.000
_cell.length_c   1.000
_cell.angle_alpha   90.00
_cell.angle_beta   90.00
_cell.angle_gamma   90.00
#
_symmetry.space_group_name_H-M   'P 1'
#
loop_
_entity.id
_entity.type
_entity.pdbx_description
1 polymer ?
#
loop_
_entity_poly.entity_id
_entity_poly.type
_entity_poly.pdbx_seq_one_letter_code
_entity_poly.pdbx_strand_id
1 'polypeptide(L)'
;FEILNLEEEESLFSLVEKWLERIPFLNVDDFDFIKKYELAVNEMLEKEIKEINLADLNEQDKVLRIRMIEGNRKYFERVLDECQHNEAITKGETRLSYKATMSALLINLYRDQPILHLPYQFLRSLVELDHKISSWRFRHMQMVEKMLGQKIGTGGSAGQEYLKQTVDRHKFFTDFANIATLTISRSYLPELPLSIKEKLGFSYK
;
A
#
# COMPACT_ATOMS: atom_id res chain seq x y z
N PHE A 1 -30.51 -14.48 7.89
CA PHE A 1 -29.70 -15.10 8.94
C PHE A 1 -28.30 -15.42 8.44
N GLU A 2 -28.13 -16.17 7.35
CA GLU A 2 -26.79 -16.51 6.80
C GLU A 2 -25.91 -15.30 6.46
N ILE A 3 -26.44 -14.26 5.79
CA ILE A 3 -25.66 -13.05 5.47
C ILE A 3 -25.23 -12.30 6.74
N LEU A 4 -26.11 -12.17 7.73
CA LEU A 4 -25.80 -11.47 8.98
C LEU A 4 -24.71 -12.22 9.76
N ASN A 5 -24.75 -13.55 9.78
CA ASN A 5 -23.70 -14.35 10.40
C ASN A 5 -22.35 -14.15 9.68
N LEU A 6 -22.35 -14.08 8.34
CA LEU A 6 -21.13 -13.80 7.57
C LEU A 6 -20.57 -12.38 7.80
N GLU A 7 -21.42 -11.41 8.14
CA GLU A 7 -20.99 -10.05 8.50
C GLU A 7 -20.34 -9.96 9.89
N GLU A 8 -20.67 -10.90 10.79
CA GLU A 8 -20.07 -11.00 12.13
C GLU A 8 -18.73 -11.76 12.13
N GLU A 9 -18.47 -12.61 11.13
CA GLU A 9 -17.24 -13.38 11.02
C GLU A 9 -16.02 -12.51 10.64
N GLU A 10 -14.82 -12.97 11.01
CA GLU A 10 -13.59 -12.26 10.68
C GLU A 10 -13.32 -12.28 9.17
N SER A 11 -13.31 -11.09 8.58
CA SER A 11 -12.98 -10.95 7.16
C SER A 11 -11.54 -11.38 6.85
N LEU A 12 -11.28 -11.77 5.60
CA LEU A 12 -9.92 -12.01 5.10
C LEU A 12 -9.02 -10.80 5.36
N PHE A 13 -9.53 -9.58 5.22
CA PHE A 13 -8.78 -8.35 5.51
C PHE A 13 -8.31 -8.32 6.97
N SER A 14 -9.21 -8.54 7.92
CA SER A 14 -8.91 -8.54 9.36
C SER A 14 -7.91 -9.63 9.75
N LEU A 15 -8.01 -10.81 9.14
CA LEU A 15 -7.06 -11.90 9.37
C LEU A 15 -5.65 -11.58 8.84
N VAL A 16 -5.57 -10.96 7.66
CA VAL A 16 -4.30 -10.53 7.05
C VAL A 16 -3.66 -9.41 7.87
N GLU A 17 -4.45 -8.43 8.32
CA GLU A 17 -3.98 -7.37 9.21
C GLU A 17 -3.36 -7.93 10.49
N LYS A 18 -4.08 -8.78 11.23
CA LYS A 18 -3.55 -9.45 12.43
C LYS A 18 -2.31 -10.30 12.17
N TRP A 19 -2.19 -10.88 10.97
CA TRP A 19 -0.97 -11.60 10.59
C TRP A 19 0.21 -10.65 10.37
N LEU A 20 0.01 -9.51 9.70
CA LEU A 20 1.03 -8.48 9.49
C LEU A 20 1.51 -7.85 10.80
N GLU A 21 0.60 -7.63 11.75
CA GLU A 21 0.95 -7.08 13.07
C GLU A 21 1.85 -8.00 13.90
N ARG A 22 1.93 -9.29 13.56
CA ARG A 22 2.78 -10.28 14.24
C ARG A 22 4.17 -10.40 13.63
N ILE A 23 4.46 -9.69 12.53
CA ILE A 23 5.78 -9.75 11.89
C ILE A 23 6.82 -9.15 12.84
N PRO A 24 7.86 -9.93 13.25
CA PRO A 24 8.73 -9.54 14.35
C PRO A 24 9.84 -8.56 13.93
N PHE A 25 9.92 -8.15 12.65
CA PHE A 25 11.10 -7.49 12.09
C PHE A 25 11.06 -5.95 12.16
N LEU A 26 9.99 -5.36 12.69
CA LEU A 26 9.88 -3.90 12.79
C LEU A 26 10.84 -3.31 13.83
N ASN A 27 10.96 -3.96 14.99
CA ASN A 27 11.84 -3.57 16.08
C ASN A 27 12.54 -4.83 16.61
N VAL A 28 13.80 -5.03 16.23
CA VAL A 28 14.62 -6.17 16.67
C VAL A 28 15.93 -5.66 17.23
N ASP A 29 16.22 -5.96 18.49
CA ASP A 29 17.42 -5.50 19.20
C ASP A 29 17.53 -3.96 19.08
N ASP A 30 18.63 -3.44 18.51
CA ASP A 30 18.85 -2.00 18.28
C ASP A 30 18.39 -1.50 16.88
N PHE A 31 17.68 -2.34 16.11
CA PHE A 31 17.20 -2.00 14.79
C PHE A 31 15.73 -1.59 14.80
N ASP A 32 15.53 -0.28 14.68
CA ASP A 32 14.23 0.35 14.44
C ASP A 32 14.07 0.58 12.93
N PHE A 33 13.28 -0.29 12.28
CA PHE A 33 13.09 -0.25 10.84
C PHE A 33 12.51 1.09 10.38
N ILE A 34 11.54 1.62 11.12
CA ILE A 34 10.77 2.81 10.73
C ILE A 34 11.70 4.02 10.70
N LYS A 35 12.47 4.24 11.77
CA LYS A 35 13.44 5.35 11.81
C LYS A 35 14.53 5.22 10.75
N LYS A 36 15.05 4.01 10.53
CA LYS A 36 16.07 3.77 9.51
C LYS A 36 15.54 4.04 8.11
N TYR A 37 14.30 3.64 7.84
CA TYR A 37 13.63 3.88 6.58
C TYR A 37 13.31 5.37 6.38
N GLU A 38 12.83 6.07 7.40
CA GLU A 38 12.59 7.51 7.35
C GLU A 38 13.87 8.30 7.03
N LEU A 39 14.99 7.95 7.69
CA LEU A 39 16.30 8.55 7.39
C LEU A 39 16.72 8.31 5.94
N ALA A 40 16.53 7.09 5.43
CA ALA A 40 16.84 6.75 4.05
C ALA A 40 15.97 7.51 3.02
N VAL A 41 14.67 7.69 3.32
CA VAL A 41 13.78 8.51 2.49
C VAL A 41 14.25 9.96 2.46
N ASN A 42 14.56 10.54 3.62
CA ASN A 42 15.04 11.91 3.70
C ASN A 42 16.36 12.11 2.95
N GLU A 43 17.32 11.20 3.11
CA GLU A 43 18.59 11.24 2.36
C GLU A 43 18.36 11.17 0.84
N MET A 44 17.47 10.28 0.38
CA MET A 44 17.11 10.16 -1.03
C MET A 44 16.53 11.46 -1.58
N LEU A 45 15.52 12.03 -0.90
CA LEU A 45 14.84 13.25 -1.36
C LEU A 45 15.77 14.47 -1.32
N GLU A 46 16.61 14.59 -0.30
CA GLU A 46 17.60 15.67 -0.21
C GLU A 46 18.63 15.58 -1.34
N LYS A 47 19.09 14.38 -1.67
CA LYS A 47 20.02 14.19 -2.79
C LYS A 47 19.36 14.54 -4.12
N GLU A 48 18.12 14.12 -4.35
CA GLU A 48 17.36 14.48 -5.57
C GLU A 48 17.20 16.00 -5.70
N ILE A 49 16.86 16.70 -4.61
CA ILE A 49 16.76 18.17 -4.59
C ILE A 49 18.12 18.80 -4.92
N LYS A 50 19.21 18.29 -4.35
CA LYS A 50 20.57 18.77 -4.63
C LYS A 50 20.94 18.58 -6.11
N GLU A 51 20.64 17.42 -6.67
CA GLU A 51 20.88 17.12 -8.09
C GLU A 51 20.07 18.03 -9.02
N ILE A 52 18.81 18.32 -8.70
CA ILE A 52 17.98 19.26 -9.46
C ILE A 52 18.54 20.69 -9.41
N ASN A 53 19.00 21.13 -8.25
CA ASN A 53 19.58 22.47 -8.09
C ASN A 53 20.88 22.63 -8.91
N LEU A 54 21.67 21.57 -9.02
CA LEU A 54 22.92 21.54 -9.79
C LEU A 54 22.70 21.31 -11.29
N ALA A 55 21.53 20.84 -11.70
CA ALA A 55 21.22 20.57 -13.09
C ALA A 55 21.09 21.88 -13.91
N ASP A 56 21.50 21.80 -15.18
CA ASP A 56 21.33 22.87 -16.16
C ASP A 56 19.89 22.90 -16.66
N LEU A 57 19.00 23.44 -15.83
CA LEU A 57 17.57 23.61 -16.06
C LEU A 57 17.19 25.07 -15.82
N ASN A 58 16.10 25.53 -16.44
CA ASN A 58 15.55 26.84 -16.10
C ASN A 58 14.97 26.83 -14.67
N GLU A 59 14.87 28.02 -14.07
CA GLU A 59 14.44 28.15 -12.67
C GLU A 59 12.97 27.73 -12.45
N GLN A 60 12.10 27.87 -13.47
CA GLN A 60 10.70 27.45 -13.35
C GLN A 60 10.57 25.92 -13.23
N ASP A 61 11.35 25.18 -14.04
CA ASP A 61 11.39 23.72 -14.02
C ASP A 61 11.97 23.19 -12.71
N LYS A 62 13.01 23.84 -12.17
CA LYS A 62 13.56 23.49 -10.86
C LYS A 62 12.50 23.63 -9.76
N VAL A 63 11.79 24.77 -9.72
CA VAL A 63 10.72 25.02 -8.75
C VAL A 63 9.61 23.98 -8.85
N LEU A 64 9.17 23.64 -10.06
CA LEU A 64 8.15 22.61 -10.28
C LEU A 64 8.58 21.24 -9.78
N ARG A 65 9.81 20.79 -10.12
CA ARG A 65 10.32 19.48 -9.70
C ARG A 65 10.52 19.39 -8.20
N ILE A 66 11.10 20.43 -7.57
CA ILE A 66 11.26 20.49 -6.12
C ILE A 66 9.90 20.44 -5.43
N ARG A 67 8.89 21.15 -5.95
CA ARG A 67 7.53 21.10 -5.40
C ARG A 67 6.92 19.68 -5.46
N MET A 68 7.17 18.93 -6.53
CA MET A 68 6.71 17.53 -6.63
C MET A 68 7.39 16.65 -5.59
N ILE A 69 8.71 16.80 -5.40
CA ILE A 69 9.48 16.05 -4.40
C ILE A 69 8.97 16.37 -2.99
N GLU A 70 8.74 17.65 -2.67
CA GLU A 70 8.18 18.07 -1.39
C GLU A 70 6.74 17.55 -1.19
N GLY A 71 5.97 17.41 -2.26
CA GLY A 71 4.67 16.72 -2.22
C GLY A 71 4.80 15.26 -1.81
N ASN A 72 5.78 14.55 -2.38
CA ASN A 72 6.08 13.17 -2.01
C ASN A 72 6.58 13.07 -0.57
N ARG A 73 7.49 13.97 -0.14
CA ARG A 73 7.99 14.05 1.25
C ARG A 73 6.84 14.08 2.26
N LYS A 74 5.88 14.98 2.06
CA LYS A 74 4.69 15.09 2.93
C LYS A 74 3.85 13.81 2.96
N TYR A 75 3.77 13.10 1.85
CA TYR A 75 3.07 11.82 1.81
C TYR A 75 3.80 10.77 2.66
N PHE A 76 5.13 10.66 2.56
CA PHE A 76 5.92 9.78 3.43
C PHE A 76 5.77 10.14 4.91
N GLU A 77 5.96 11.41 5.26
CA GLU A 77 5.82 11.91 6.64
C GLU A 77 4.46 11.57 7.24
N ARG A 78 3.37 11.77 6.47
CA ARG A 78 2.01 11.46 6.91
C ARG A 78 1.79 9.97 7.18
N VAL A 79 2.39 9.09 6.39
CA VAL A 79 2.23 7.63 6.53
C VAL A 79 3.15 7.06 7.61
N LEU A 80 4.33 7.64 7.80
CA LEU A 80 5.31 7.21 8.81
C LEU A 80 4.98 7.72 10.20
N ASP A 81 4.23 8.82 10.33
CA ASP A 81 3.72 9.32 11.60
C ASP A 81 2.49 8.52 12.07
N GLU A 82 2.60 7.84 13.21
CA GLU A 82 1.54 6.99 13.75
C GLU A 82 0.26 7.77 14.09
N CYS A 83 0.38 9.02 14.55
CA CYS A 83 -0.78 9.84 14.91
C CYS A 83 -1.58 10.22 13.66
N GLN A 84 -0.90 10.70 12.62
CA GLN A 84 -1.52 11.06 11.35
C GLN A 84 -2.07 9.83 10.62
N HIS A 85 -1.39 8.69 10.69
CA HIS A 85 -1.91 7.44 10.15
C HIS A 85 -3.20 7.01 10.84
N ASN A 86 -3.25 7.07 12.17
CA ASN A 86 -4.46 6.76 12.93
C ASN A 86 -5.59 7.75 12.64
N GLU A 87 -5.29 9.03 12.44
CA GLU A 87 -6.27 10.01 11.97
C GLU A 87 -6.83 9.64 10.58
N ALA A 88 -5.96 9.22 9.65
CA ALA A 88 -6.37 8.76 8.32
C ALA A 88 -7.27 7.51 8.38
N ILE A 89 -7.05 6.61 9.34
CA ILE A 89 -7.95 5.46 9.59
C ILE A 89 -9.34 5.95 9.99
N THR A 90 -9.43 6.87 10.96
CA THR A 90 -10.73 7.40 11.43
C THR A 90 -11.50 8.15 10.35
N LYS A 91 -10.80 8.79 9.40
CA LYS A 91 -11.39 9.45 8.22
C LYS A 91 -11.77 8.46 7.11
N GLY A 92 -11.38 7.19 7.21
CA GLY A 92 -11.60 6.18 6.18
C GLY A 92 -10.73 6.33 4.94
N GLU A 93 -9.62 7.08 5.03
CA GLU A 93 -8.65 7.26 3.93
C GLU A 93 -7.74 6.03 3.77
N THR A 94 -7.47 5.35 4.88
CA THR A 94 -6.74 4.07 4.96
C THR A 94 -7.49 3.16 5.92
N ARG A 95 -7.32 1.84 5.81
CA ARG A 95 -8.01 0.85 6.64
C ARG A 95 -7.01 0.04 7.47
N LEU A 96 -5.84 -0.22 6.91
CA LEU A 96 -4.78 -1.01 7.52
C LEU A 96 -4.19 -0.29 8.74
N SER A 97 -4.01 -1.00 9.85
CA SER A 97 -3.36 -0.47 11.05
C SER A 97 -1.94 0.02 10.77
N TYR A 98 -1.44 0.95 11.59
CA TYR A 98 -0.10 1.51 11.42
C TYR A 98 0.97 0.41 11.40
N LYS A 99 0.92 -0.50 12.38
CA LYS A 99 1.86 -1.62 12.48
C LYS A 99 1.77 -2.56 11.27
N ALA A 100 0.56 -2.91 10.83
CA ALA A 100 0.37 -3.75 9.64
C ALA A 100 0.89 -3.07 8.37
N THR A 101 0.71 -1.74 8.26
CA THR A 101 1.24 -0.94 7.14
C THR A 101 2.76 -0.97 7.11
N MET A 102 3.43 -0.74 8.24
CA MET A 102 4.89 -0.80 8.34
C MET A 102 5.42 -2.21 8.04
N SER A 103 4.74 -3.25 8.52
CA SER A 103 5.10 -4.65 8.22
C SER A 103 4.98 -4.98 6.74
N ALA A 104 3.91 -4.55 6.09
CA ALA A 104 3.70 -4.78 4.67
C ALA A 104 4.68 -3.97 3.81
N LEU A 105 5.06 -2.76 4.24
CA LEU A 105 6.16 -2.00 3.65
C LEU A 105 7.49 -2.75 3.76
N LEU A 106 7.84 -3.25 4.95
CA LEU A 106 9.05 -4.06 5.17
C LEU A 106 9.10 -5.28 4.24
N ILE A 107 7.99 -6.03 4.14
CA ILE A 107 7.88 -7.16 3.20
C ILE A 107 8.15 -6.72 1.76
N ASN A 108 7.58 -5.58 1.33
CA ASN A 108 7.71 -5.11 -0.04
C ASN A 108 9.17 -4.69 -0.38
N LEU A 109 9.81 -3.96 0.53
CA LEU A 109 11.18 -3.47 0.36
C LEU A 109 12.21 -4.61 0.38
N TYR A 110 12.03 -5.60 1.26
CA TYR A 110 12.96 -6.72 1.44
C TYR A 110 12.43 -8.04 0.86
N ARG A 111 11.60 -7.99 -0.19
CA ARG A 111 10.97 -9.15 -0.84
C ARG A 111 11.92 -10.21 -1.38
N ASP A 112 13.21 -9.87 -1.56
CA ASP A 112 14.24 -10.80 -2.01
C ASP A 112 14.84 -11.61 -0.86
N GLN A 113 14.50 -11.30 0.39
CA GLN A 113 14.89 -12.10 1.54
C GLN A 113 14.08 -13.41 1.56
N PRO A 114 14.72 -14.57 1.78
CA PRO A 114 14.07 -15.87 1.58
C PRO A 114 12.73 -16.05 2.32
N ILE A 115 12.65 -15.63 3.59
CA ILE A 115 11.41 -15.74 4.38
C ILE A 115 10.33 -14.74 3.96
N LEU A 116 10.69 -13.61 3.34
CA LEU A 116 9.75 -12.54 2.95
C LEU A 116 9.22 -12.71 1.53
N HIS A 117 9.80 -13.60 0.74
CA HIS A 117 9.39 -13.85 -0.63
C HIS A 117 7.93 -14.33 -0.73
N LEU A 118 7.55 -15.35 0.04
CA LEU A 118 6.17 -15.87 0.05
C LEU A 118 5.16 -14.85 0.64
N PRO A 119 5.44 -14.19 1.79
CA PRO A 119 4.66 -13.05 2.27
C PRO A 119 4.40 -11.99 1.18
N TYR A 120 5.43 -11.60 0.43
CA TYR A 120 5.30 -10.64 -0.65
C TYR A 120 4.36 -11.15 -1.75
N GLN A 121 4.55 -12.38 -2.24
CA GLN A 121 3.68 -12.98 -3.26
C GLN A 121 2.22 -13.08 -2.79
N PHE A 122 2.01 -13.42 -1.51
CA PHE A 122 0.68 -13.47 -0.92
C PHE A 122 -0.01 -12.11 -0.94
N LEU A 123 0.65 -11.05 -0.43
CA LEU A 123 0.11 -9.69 -0.47
C LEU A 123 -0.18 -9.22 -1.90
N ARG A 124 0.72 -9.53 -2.86
CA ARG A 124 0.48 -9.23 -4.28
C ARG A 124 -0.75 -9.97 -4.82
N SER A 125 -0.96 -11.22 -4.42
CA SER A 125 -2.12 -12.00 -4.86
C SER A 125 -3.45 -11.45 -4.36
N LEU A 126 -3.48 -10.84 -3.17
CA LEU A 126 -4.67 -10.15 -2.64
C LEU A 126 -5.03 -8.92 -3.50
N VAL A 127 -4.04 -8.11 -3.87
CA VAL A 127 -4.25 -6.98 -4.79
C VAL A 127 -4.75 -7.46 -6.16
N GLU A 128 -4.17 -8.56 -6.68
CA GLU A 128 -4.63 -9.16 -7.94
C GLU A 128 -6.05 -9.73 -7.87
N LEU A 129 -6.46 -10.26 -6.71
CA LEU A 129 -7.83 -10.71 -6.48
C LEU A 129 -8.81 -9.53 -6.61
N ASP A 130 -8.51 -8.41 -5.98
CA ASP A 130 -9.31 -7.18 -6.09
C ASP A 130 -9.42 -6.69 -7.54
N HIS A 131 -8.30 -6.66 -8.26
CA HIS A 131 -8.29 -6.29 -9.68
C HIS A 131 -9.17 -7.22 -10.52
N LYS A 132 -9.15 -8.52 -10.27
CA LYS A 132 -9.99 -9.50 -10.98
C LYS A 132 -11.48 -9.26 -10.70
N ILE A 133 -11.84 -8.97 -9.46
CA ILE A 133 -13.23 -8.65 -9.07
C ILE A 133 -13.68 -7.34 -9.74
N SER A 134 -12.87 -6.28 -9.69
CA SER A 134 -13.19 -5.01 -10.35
C SER A 134 -13.29 -5.18 -11.87
N SER A 135 -12.42 -5.99 -12.49
CA SER A 135 -12.49 -6.30 -13.93
C SER A 135 -13.79 -7.02 -14.29
N TRP A 136 -14.20 -8.00 -13.48
CA TRP A 136 -15.50 -8.66 -13.65
C TRP A 136 -16.66 -7.67 -13.55
N ARG A 137 -16.68 -6.80 -12.53
CA ARG A 137 -17.73 -5.77 -12.35
C ARG A 137 -17.80 -4.83 -13.55
N PHE A 138 -16.64 -4.42 -14.05
CA PHE A 138 -16.55 -3.54 -15.21
C PHE A 138 -17.09 -4.20 -16.48
N ARG A 139 -16.67 -5.44 -16.77
CA ARG A 139 -17.19 -6.21 -17.92
C ARG A 139 -18.69 -6.46 -17.81
N HIS A 140 -19.19 -6.74 -16.60
CA HIS A 140 -20.61 -6.87 -16.35
C HIS A 140 -21.36 -5.56 -16.63
N MET A 141 -20.83 -4.42 -16.18
CA MET A 141 -21.38 -3.10 -16.48
C MET A 141 -21.44 -2.82 -17.99
N GLN A 142 -20.38 -3.12 -18.74
CA GLN A 142 -20.36 -2.95 -20.20
C GLN A 142 -21.39 -3.84 -20.91
N MET A 143 -21.57 -5.08 -20.45
CA MET A 143 -22.62 -5.97 -20.97
C MET A 143 -24.01 -5.37 -20.73
N VAL A 144 -24.26 -4.85 -19.52
CA VAL A 144 -25.55 -4.21 -19.17
C VAL A 144 -25.79 -2.96 -20.02
N GLU A 145 -24.78 -2.11 -20.21
CA GLU A 145 -24.84 -0.95 -21.11
C GLU A 145 -25.24 -1.36 -22.54
N LYS A 146 -24.64 -2.43 -23.07
CA LYS A 146 -24.97 -2.94 -24.41
C LYS A 146 -26.42 -3.46 -24.52
N MET A 147 -26.92 -4.10 -23.46
CA MET A 147 -28.24 -4.74 -23.48
C MET A 147 -29.39 -3.78 -23.15
N LEU A 148 -29.18 -2.86 -22.21
CA LEU A 148 -30.23 -2.01 -21.64
C LEU A 148 -30.01 -0.52 -21.89
N GLY A 149 -28.83 -0.10 -22.34
CA GLY A 149 -28.47 1.31 -22.45
C GLY A 149 -28.61 2.02 -21.10
N GLN A 150 -29.29 3.17 -21.11
CA GLN A 150 -29.52 4.02 -19.93
C GLN A 150 -30.83 3.69 -19.18
N LYS A 151 -31.44 2.53 -19.43
CA LYS A 151 -32.69 2.17 -18.76
C LYS A 151 -32.45 1.83 -17.28
N ILE A 152 -33.44 2.15 -16.45
CA ILE A 152 -33.50 1.70 -15.05
C ILE A 152 -33.52 0.17 -15.03
N GLY A 153 -32.71 -0.41 -14.15
CA GLY A 153 -32.64 -1.85 -13.97
C GLY A 153 -33.94 -2.40 -13.38
N THR A 154 -34.28 -3.65 -13.69
CA THR A 154 -35.47 -4.32 -13.13
C THR A 154 -35.43 -4.47 -11.61
N GLY A 155 -34.25 -4.40 -11.00
CA GLY A 155 -34.05 -4.33 -9.55
C GLY A 155 -34.18 -2.92 -8.95
N GLY A 156 -34.61 -1.92 -9.72
CA GLY A 156 -34.85 -0.55 -9.24
C GLY A 156 -33.61 0.36 -9.18
N SER A 157 -32.43 -0.12 -9.55
CA SER A 157 -31.22 0.70 -9.63
C SER A 157 -31.16 1.55 -10.90
N ALA A 158 -30.30 2.57 -10.92
CA ALA A 158 -29.98 3.38 -12.11
C ALA A 158 -29.27 2.59 -13.24
N GLY A 159 -29.28 1.26 -13.20
CA GLY A 159 -28.72 0.40 -14.24
C GLY A 159 -27.20 0.52 -14.32
N GLN A 160 -26.70 0.91 -15.49
CA GLN A 160 -25.27 1.04 -15.78
C GLN A 160 -24.56 2.00 -14.80
N GLU A 161 -25.17 3.15 -14.48
CA GLU A 161 -24.51 4.17 -13.66
C GLU A 161 -24.21 3.66 -12.25
N TYR A 162 -25.17 2.95 -11.63
CA TYR A 162 -24.96 2.27 -10.36
C TYR A 162 -23.83 1.25 -10.45
N LEU A 163 -23.84 0.39 -11.49
CA LEU A 163 -22.80 -0.64 -11.66
C LEU A 163 -21.41 -0.03 -11.85
N LYS A 164 -21.30 1.09 -12.57
CA LYS A 164 -20.05 1.83 -12.73
C LYS A 164 -19.47 2.27 -11.39
N GLN A 165 -20.30 2.81 -10.49
CA GLN A 165 -19.86 3.20 -9.14
C GLN A 165 -19.36 1.99 -8.33
N THR A 166 -19.92 0.79 -8.55
CA THR A 166 -19.49 -0.40 -7.81
C THR A 166 -18.08 -0.89 -8.16
N VAL A 167 -17.53 -0.50 -9.32
CA VAL A 167 -16.18 -0.90 -9.77
C VAL A 167 -15.11 -0.32 -8.87
N ASP A 168 -15.28 0.94 -8.45
CA ASP A 168 -14.32 1.66 -7.61
C ASP A 168 -14.61 1.54 -6.12
N ARG A 169 -15.89 1.50 -5.73
CA ARG A 169 -16.30 1.50 -4.31
C ARG A 169 -15.93 0.23 -3.55
N HIS A 170 -15.77 -0.91 -4.24
CA HIS A 170 -15.58 -2.22 -3.60
C HIS A 170 -14.16 -2.77 -3.76
N LYS A 171 -13.14 -1.89 -3.70
CA LYS A 171 -11.74 -2.29 -3.56
C LYS A 171 -11.43 -2.46 -2.07
N PHE A 172 -10.99 -3.64 -1.66
CA PHE A 172 -10.78 -4.01 -0.25
C PHE A 172 -9.32 -3.89 0.19
N PHE A 173 -8.39 -4.12 -0.74
CA PHE A 173 -6.95 -4.22 -0.54
C PHE A 173 -6.17 -3.02 -1.11
N THR A 174 -6.83 -1.86 -1.23
CA THR A 174 -6.25 -0.62 -1.76
C THR A 174 -5.00 -0.19 -0.99
N ASP A 175 -4.98 -0.39 0.33
CA ASP A 175 -3.82 -0.01 1.16
C ASP A 175 -2.57 -0.81 0.77
N PHE A 176 -2.71 -2.09 0.42
CA PHE A 176 -1.60 -2.91 -0.08
C PHE A 176 -1.09 -2.44 -1.44
N ALA A 177 -1.97 -1.93 -2.31
CA ALA A 177 -1.56 -1.30 -3.56
C ALA A 177 -0.82 0.02 -3.31
N ASN A 178 -1.29 0.82 -2.34
CA ASN A 178 -0.70 2.11 -1.98
C ASN A 178 0.71 2.00 -1.37
N ILE A 179 1.09 0.84 -0.81
CA ILE A 179 2.48 0.58 -0.36
C ILE A 179 3.48 0.78 -1.51
N ALA A 180 3.10 0.56 -2.77
CA ALA A 180 3.97 0.82 -3.91
C ALA A 180 4.44 2.29 -3.97
N THR A 181 3.60 3.23 -3.53
CA THR A 181 3.93 4.66 -3.44
C THR A 181 5.07 4.93 -2.45
N LEU A 182 5.25 4.04 -1.46
CA LEU A 182 6.29 4.12 -0.45
C LEU A 182 7.59 3.39 -0.86
N THR A 183 7.70 2.93 -2.10
CA THR A 183 8.95 2.28 -2.53
C THR A 183 10.02 3.30 -2.85
N ILE A 184 11.24 3.06 -2.37
CA ILE A 184 12.43 3.88 -2.64
C ILE A 184 13.43 3.10 -3.49
N SER A 185 14.40 3.81 -4.09
CA SER A 185 15.48 3.15 -4.81
C SER A 185 16.26 2.20 -3.90
N ARG A 186 16.62 1.02 -4.43
CA ARG A 186 17.37 -0.02 -3.71
C ARG A 186 18.70 0.47 -3.13
N SER A 187 19.30 1.50 -3.74
CA SER A 187 20.54 2.11 -3.27
C SER A 187 20.41 2.81 -1.91
N TYR A 188 19.21 3.22 -1.52
CA TYR A 188 18.94 3.86 -0.23
C TYR A 188 18.32 2.91 0.79
N LEU A 189 18.03 1.65 0.42
CA LEU A 189 17.46 0.71 1.36
C LEU A 189 18.39 0.54 2.56
N PRO A 190 17.90 0.71 3.80
CA PRO A 190 18.72 0.48 4.97
C PRO A 190 19.29 -0.94 4.97
N GLU A 191 20.57 -1.08 5.27
CA GLU A 191 21.14 -2.42 5.42
C GLU A 191 20.58 -3.10 6.67
N LEU A 192 20.07 -4.32 6.48
CA LEU A 192 19.64 -5.14 7.59
C LEU A 192 20.86 -5.62 8.40
N PRO A 193 20.82 -5.53 9.74
CA PRO A 193 21.82 -6.13 10.61
C PRO A 193 22.00 -7.62 10.33
N LEU A 194 23.20 -8.15 10.60
CA LEU A 194 23.49 -9.58 10.42
C LEU A 194 22.53 -10.48 11.19
N SER A 195 22.17 -10.11 12.42
CA SER A 195 21.21 -10.87 13.25
C SER A 195 19.82 -11.00 12.60
N ILE A 196 19.38 -9.97 11.87
CA ILE A 196 18.12 -9.99 11.12
C ILE A 196 18.29 -10.76 9.82
N LYS A 197 19.38 -10.53 9.06
CA LYS A 197 19.67 -11.27 7.83
C LYS A 197 19.72 -12.79 8.08
N GLU A 198 20.34 -13.24 9.17
CA GLU A 198 20.37 -14.65 9.58
C GLU A 198 18.96 -15.19 9.87
N LYS A 199 18.14 -14.47 10.65
CA LYS A 199 16.75 -14.84 10.92
C LYS A 199 15.90 -14.89 9.65
N LEU A 200 16.17 -14.03 8.67
CA LEU A 200 15.45 -13.98 7.40
C LEU A 200 15.94 -15.03 6.39
N GLY A 201 17.21 -15.44 6.50
CA GLY A 201 17.90 -16.33 5.56
C GLY A 201 18.01 -17.76 6.08
N PHE A 202 16.89 -18.41 6.44
CA PHE A 202 16.80 -19.85 6.79
C PHE A 202 18.04 -20.45 7.51
N SER A 203 18.66 -19.71 8.42
CA SER A 203 19.87 -20.18 9.09
C SER A 203 19.47 -21.13 10.21
N TYR A 204 19.38 -22.40 9.87
CA TYR A 204 19.31 -23.47 10.87
C TYR A 204 20.70 -23.62 11.47
N LYS A 205 20.85 -23.27 12.76
CA LYS A 205 22.00 -23.69 13.56
C LYS A 205 21.88 -25.17 13.91
#